data_AF-A0A7X8KRU8-F1
#
_entry.id   AF-A0A7X8KRU8-F1
#
_cell.length_a   1.000
_cell.length_b   1.000
_cell.length_c   1.000
_cell.angle_alpha   90.00
_cell.angle_beta   90.00
_cell.angle_gamma   90.00
#
_symmetry.space_group_name_H-M   'P 1'
#
loop_
_entity.id
_entity.type
_entity.pdbx_description
1 polymer ?
#
loop_
_entity_poly.entity_id
_entity_poly.type
_entity_poly.pdbx_seq_one_letter_code
_entity_poly.pdbx_strand_id
1 'polypeptide(L)'
;KFIAEDMTAKQVLEKQIMEAVTFYPVLIRDGKPLIKGDGGWGIGPRTGIGQRADGTIIMVVIDGRQPTWSIGAKLSDLMDVFMKYHAVIAVNLDGGSSTTMVFRGKIINKVCGFFGERYIPTAFVVMPKE
;
A
#
# COMPACT_ATOMS: atom_id res chain seq x y z
N LYS A 1 8.85 -7.94 -11.80
CA LYS A 1 9.41 -8.19 -10.46
C LYS A 1 9.23 -6.91 -9.63
N PHE A 2 8.73 -7.00 -8.40
CA PHE A 2 8.58 -5.87 -7.50
C PHE A 2 9.93 -5.51 -6.88
N ILE A 3 10.29 -4.23 -6.85
CA ILE A 3 11.56 -3.72 -6.31
C ILE A 3 11.26 -2.60 -5.30
N ALA A 4 11.88 -2.64 -4.12
CA ALA A 4 11.72 -1.62 -3.07
C ALA A 4 13.07 -1.18 -2.49
N GLU A 5 13.75 -0.28 -3.21
CA GLU A 5 15.10 0.20 -2.92
C GLU A 5 15.19 1.70 -3.24
N ASP A 6 16.12 2.39 -2.60
CA ASP A 6 16.47 3.76 -2.97
C ASP A 6 17.21 3.74 -4.31
N MET A 7 16.72 4.53 -5.27
CA MET A 7 17.31 4.61 -6.61
C MET A 7 17.36 6.04 -7.12
N THR A 8 18.44 6.35 -7.82
CA THR A 8 18.53 7.55 -8.66
C THR A 8 17.74 7.35 -9.95
N ALA A 9 17.31 8.46 -10.58
CA ALA A 9 16.63 8.40 -11.88
C ALA A 9 17.47 7.64 -12.95
N LYS A 10 18.80 7.78 -12.91
CA LYS A 10 19.71 7.05 -13.81
C LYS A 10 19.60 5.53 -13.62
N GLN A 11 19.58 5.05 -12.38
CA GLN A 11 19.46 3.61 -12.09
C GLN A 11 18.09 3.05 -12.50
N VAL A 12 17.02 3.85 -12.38
CA VAL A 12 15.68 3.46 -12.86
C VAL A 12 15.70 3.24 -14.37
N LEU A 13 16.33 4.15 -15.14
CA LEU A 13 16.49 4.03 -16.58
C LEU A 13 17.36 2.83 -16.98
N GLU A 14 18.50 2.64 -16.32
CA GLU A 14 19.41 1.52 -16.58
C GLU A 14 18.77 0.15 -16.30
N LYS A 15 17.90 0.08 -15.29
CA LYS A 15 17.14 -1.13 -14.94
C LYS A 15 15.89 -1.33 -15.79
N GLN A 16 15.61 -0.43 -16.73
CA GLN A 16 14.42 -0.47 -17.59
C GLN A 16 13.11 -0.59 -16.79
N ILE A 17 13.03 0.11 -15.66
CA ILE A 17 11.81 0.15 -14.85
C ILE A 17 10.78 1.00 -15.60
N MET A 18 9.62 0.40 -15.87
CA MET A 18 8.52 1.04 -16.60
C MET A 18 7.61 1.85 -15.69
N GLU A 19 7.35 1.31 -14.49
CA GLU A 19 6.37 1.86 -13.53
C GLU A 19 7.04 2.03 -12.18
N ALA A 20 6.91 3.23 -11.59
CA ALA A 20 7.49 3.54 -10.29
C ALA A 20 6.65 4.58 -9.53
N VAL A 21 6.65 4.44 -8.21
CA VAL A 21 6.16 5.46 -7.28
C VAL A 21 7.14 5.60 -6.14
N THR A 22 7.17 6.78 -5.51
CA THR A 22 7.87 6.96 -4.23
C THR A 22 6.97 6.48 -3.09
N PHE A 23 7.54 5.77 -2.13
CA PHE A 23 6.81 5.20 -1.00
C PHE A 23 7.65 5.25 0.27
N TYR A 24 6.99 5.14 1.42
CA TYR A 24 7.65 4.94 2.72
C TYR A 24 6.63 4.45 3.76
N PRO A 25 7.00 3.60 4.73
CA PRO A 25 8.22 2.78 4.77
C PRO A 25 8.09 1.45 3.99
N VAL A 26 9.21 0.74 3.83
CA VAL A 26 9.20 -0.69 3.50
C VAL A 26 8.68 -1.47 4.71
N LEU A 27 7.69 -2.33 4.50
CA LEU A 27 7.06 -3.15 5.53
C LEU A 27 7.73 -4.50 5.67
N ILE A 28 8.00 -5.16 4.54
CA ILE A 28 8.59 -6.50 4.45
C ILE A 28 9.71 -6.47 3.42
N ARG A 29 10.85 -7.08 3.75
CA ARG A 29 11.95 -7.33 2.81
C ARG A 29 12.46 -8.75 2.99
N ASP A 30 12.60 -9.48 1.88
CA ASP A 30 13.04 -10.88 1.85
C ASP A 30 12.22 -11.77 2.81
N GLY A 31 10.90 -11.52 2.87
CA GLY A 31 9.96 -12.22 3.76
C GLY A 31 10.12 -11.88 5.24
N LYS A 32 10.93 -10.87 5.60
CA LYS A 32 11.17 -10.45 6.99
C LYS A 32 10.41 -9.16 7.30
N PRO A 33 9.68 -9.10 8.43
CA PRO A 33 9.00 -7.90 8.88
C PRO A 33 10.00 -6.84 9.35
N LEU A 34 9.77 -5.57 8.99
CA LEU A 34 10.66 -4.45 9.32
C LEU A 34 10.04 -3.43 10.29
N ILE A 35 8.72 -3.43 10.46
CA ILE A 35 8.02 -2.46 11.32
C ILE A 35 7.90 -3.00 12.74
N LYS A 36 8.15 -2.12 13.72
CA LYS A 36 7.88 -2.36 15.15
C LYS A 36 6.82 -1.38 15.64
N GLY A 37 5.98 -1.81 16.59
CA GLY A 37 4.96 -0.95 17.19
C GLY A 37 4.01 -0.37 16.14
N ASP A 38 3.74 0.92 16.18
CA ASP A 38 2.91 1.61 15.18
C ASP A 38 3.70 2.23 14.02
N GLY A 39 5.03 2.04 14.00
CA GLY A 39 5.94 2.67 13.05
C GLY A 39 6.05 4.20 13.20
N GLY A 40 5.56 4.77 14.31
CA GLY A 40 5.53 6.21 14.58
C GLY A 40 4.35 6.95 13.95
N TRP A 41 3.38 6.22 13.38
CA TRP A 41 2.29 6.81 12.59
C TRP A 41 0.91 6.66 13.26
N GLY A 42 0.87 6.15 14.50
CA GLY A 42 -0.38 5.91 15.22
C GLY A 42 -1.32 4.93 14.52
N ILE A 43 -2.60 5.02 14.89
CA ILE A 43 -3.69 4.25 14.28
C ILE A 43 -4.38 5.13 13.24
N GLY A 44 -4.61 4.60 12.04
CA GLY A 44 -5.34 5.31 11.00
C GLY A 44 -5.61 4.46 9.75
N PRO A 45 -6.27 5.03 8.73
CA PRO A 45 -6.44 4.35 7.45
C PRO A 45 -5.09 4.07 6.79
N ARG A 46 -4.95 2.90 6.19
CA ARG A 46 -3.69 2.40 5.61
C ARG A 46 -3.89 1.93 4.18
N THR A 47 -2.88 2.15 3.35
CA THR A 47 -2.79 1.62 1.99
C THR A 47 -1.44 0.95 1.83
N GLY A 48 -1.38 -0.21 1.21
CA GLY A 48 -0.13 -0.88 0.92
C GLY A 48 -0.19 -1.73 -0.33
N ILE A 49 0.99 -2.07 -0.83
CA ILE A 49 1.17 -2.99 -1.95
C ILE A 49 2.34 -3.94 -1.64
N GLY A 50 2.22 -5.19 -2.06
CA GLY A 50 3.27 -6.18 -1.89
C GLY A 50 3.22 -7.27 -2.96
N GLN A 51 4.22 -8.15 -2.95
CA GLN A 51 4.35 -9.25 -3.89
C GLN A 51 4.75 -10.54 -3.17
N ARG A 52 4.13 -11.67 -3.55
CA ARG A 52 4.51 -13.03 -3.16
C ARG A 52 5.66 -13.55 -4.01
N ALA A 53 6.33 -14.62 -3.58
CA ALA A 53 7.43 -15.24 -4.32
C ALA A 53 7.02 -15.72 -5.73
N ASP A 54 5.76 -16.08 -5.93
CA ASP A 54 5.20 -16.51 -7.22
C ASP A 54 4.86 -15.35 -8.17
N GLY A 55 5.12 -14.10 -7.76
CA GLY A 55 4.85 -12.90 -8.54
C GLY A 55 3.46 -12.29 -8.31
N THR A 56 2.57 -12.94 -7.56
CA THR A 56 1.24 -12.41 -7.22
C THR A 56 1.37 -11.06 -6.51
N ILE A 57 0.70 -10.04 -7.04
CA ILE A 57 0.58 -8.72 -6.40
C ILE A 57 -0.57 -8.74 -5.39
N ILE A 58 -0.32 -8.19 -4.21
CA ILE A 58 -1.30 -8.00 -3.15
C ILE A 58 -1.47 -6.49 -2.96
N MET A 59 -2.69 -5.99 -3.04
CA MET A 59 -3.05 -4.61 -2.72
C MET A 59 -3.97 -4.60 -1.52
N VAL A 60 -3.71 -3.73 -0.55
CA VAL A 60 -4.46 -3.68 0.71
C VAL A 60 -4.86 -2.23 1.00
N VAL A 61 -6.13 -2.05 1.35
CA VAL A 61 -6.63 -0.85 2.03
C VAL A 61 -7.24 -1.25 3.37
N ILE A 62 -7.06 -0.41 4.37
CA ILE A 62 -7.68 -0.55 5.69
C ILE A 62 -8.36 0.77 6.01
N ASP A 63 -9.68 0.75 6.21
CA ASP A 63 -10.44 1.92 6.63
C ASP A 63 -10.03 2.37 8.03
N GLY A 64 -10.23 3.65 8.36
CA GLY A 64 -9.95 4.16 9.70
C GLY A 64 -10.61 5.51 9.99
N ARG A 65 -10.37 6.05 11.18
CA ARG A 65 -10.90 7.35 11.67
C ARG A 65 -12.44 7.46 11.63
N GLN A 66 -13.13 6.34 11.80
CA GLN A 66 -14.59 6.26 11.75
C GLN A 66 -15.11 5.53 13.00
N PRO A 67 -15.60 6.27 14.02
CA PRO A 67 -15.91 5.71 15.34
C PRO A 67 -16.84 4.49 15.34
N THR A 68 -17.78 4.42 14.38
CA THR A 68 -18.79 3.36 14.29
C THR A 68 -18.46 2.26 13.28
N TRP A 69 -17.28 2.30 12.65
CA TRP A 69 -16.91 1.38 11.57
C TRP A 69 -15.49 0.84 11.73
N SER A 70 -14.50 1.72 11.70
CA SER A 70 -13.10 1.34 11.84
C SER A 70 -12.30 2.50 12.43
N ILE A 71 -11.57 2.22 13.50
CA ILE A 71 -10.62 3.16 14.08
C ILE A 71 -9.34 3.27 13.23
N GLY A 72 -9.02 2.24 12.44
CA GLY A 72 -7.81 2.16 11.62
C GLY A 72 -6.87 1.04 12.04
N ALA A 73 -5.66 1.09 11.48
CA ALA A 73 -4.59 0.14 11.74
C ALA A 73 -3.25 0.87 11.99
N LYS A 74 -2.39 0.20 12.75
CA LYS A 74 -0.96 0.50 12.81
C LYS A 74 -0.27 0.07 11.52
N LEU A 75 0.96 0.53 11.30
CA LEU A 75 1.80 0.02 10.21
C LEU A 75 2.15 -1.47 10.39
N SER A 76 2.29 -1.93 11.64
CA SER A 76 2.49 -3.36 11.94
C SER A 76 1.28 -4.20 11.56
N ASP A 77 0.05 -3.75 11.84
CA ASP A 77 -1.15 -4.48 11.44
C ASP A 77 -1.23 -4.62 9.90
N LEU A 78 -0.90 -3.56 9.14
CA LEU A 78 -0.80 -3.64 7.67
C LEU A 78 0.27 -4.64 7.23
N MET A 79 1.46 -4.60 7.85
CA MET A 79 2.54 -5.54 7.60
C MET A 79 2.11 -6.98 7.88
N ASP A 80 1.41 -7.22 8.99
CA ASP A 80 0.94 -8.54 9.40
C ASP A 80 -0.08 -9.12 8.40
N VAL A 81 -0.92 -8.27 7.79
CA VAL A 81 -1.77 -8.69 6.66
C VAL A 81 -0.91 -9.21 5.51
N PHE A 82 0.13 -8.48 5.09
CA PHE A 82 1.01 -8.94 4.02
C PHE A 82 1.77 -10.22 4.38
N MET A 83 2.26 -10.35 5.62
CA MET A 83 2.90 -11.57 6.12
C MET A 83 1.93 -12.76 6.08
N LYS A 84 0.69 -12.57 6.50
CA LYS A 84 -0.37 -13.60 6.46
C LYS A 84 -0.64 -14.10 5.04
N TYR A 85 -0.51 -13.24 4.04
CA TYR A 85 -0.64 -13.60 2.63
C TYR A 85 0.70 -13.95 1.95
N HIS A 86 1.76 -14.18 2.73
CA HIS A 86 3.07 -14.63 2.26
C HIS A 86 3.77 -13.68 1.29
N ALA A 87 3.58 -12.37 1.45
CA ALA A 87 4.36 -11.38 0.72
C ALA A 87 5.84 -11.50 1.08
N VAL A 88 6.72 -11.56 0.08
CA VAL A 88 8.17 -11.52 0.28
C VAL A 88 8.71 -10.09 0.28
N ILE A 89 7.94 -9.16 -0.28
CA ILE A 89 8.22 -7.73 -0.28
C ILE A 89 6.89 -6.98 -0.15
N ALA A 90 6.84 -5.95 0.69
CA ALA A 90 5.67 -5.11 0.85
C ALA A 90 6.07 -3.71 1.31
N VAL A 91 5.31 -2.71 0.88
CA VAL A 91 5.55 -1.29 1.20
C VAL A 91 4.25 -0.61 1.59
N ASN A 92 4.36 0.40 2.45
CA ASN A 92 3.27 1.32 2.75
C ASN A 92 3.17 2.39 1.65
N LEU A 93 1.95 2.77 1.30
CA LEU A 93 1.65 3.86 0.38
C LEU A 93 0.94 5.01 1.13
N ASP A 94 0.47 6.02 0.40
CA ASP A 94 -0.29 7.12 1.01
C ASP A 94 -1.55 6.59 1.73
N GLY A 95 -1.80 7.13 2.93
CA GLY A 95 -2.83 6.66 3.85
C GLY A 95 -3.84 7.73 4.21
N GLY A 96 -4.48 7.59 5.38
CA GLY A 96 -5.44 8.59 5.85
C GLY A 96 -6.64 8.73 4.90
N SER A 97 -7.10 9.95 4.66
CA SER A 97 -8.25 10.17 3.77
C SER A 97 -7.93 9.94 2.29
N SER A 98 -6.68 9.64 1.93
CA SER A 98 -6.31 9.19 0.58
C SER A 98 -6.59 7.70 0.37
N THR A 99 -6.75 6.90 1.44
CA THR A 99 -6.97 5.45 1.35
C THR A 99 -8.28 5.14 0.63
N THR A 100 -8.15 4.70 -0.61
CA THR A 100 -9.27 4.44 -1.52
C THR A 100 -8.96 3.22 -2.39
N MET A 101 -9.93 2.31 -2.52
CA MET A 101 -9.87 1.19 -3.45
C MET A 101 -11.11 1.23 -4.34
N VAL A 102 -10.87 1.21 -5.65
CA VAL A 102 -11.91 1.23 -6.67
C VAL A 102 -11.94 -0.12 -7.38
N PHE A 103 -13.12 -0.72 -7.46
CA PHE A 103 -13.37 -1.93 -8.22
C PHE A 103 -14.54 -1.70 -9.18
N ARG A 104 -14.29 -1.87 -10.48
CA ARG A 104 -15.28 -1.68 -11.56
C ARG A 104 -16.02 -0.33 -11.46
N GLY A 105 -15.25 0.75 -11.30
CA GLY A 105 -15.76 2.12 -11.23
C GLY A 105 -16.48 2.48 -9.94
N LYS A 106 -16.43 1.62 -8.91
CA LYS A 106 -17.05 1.88 -7.61
C LYS A 106 -16.01 1.83 -6.51
N ILE A 107 -16.06 2.79 -5.59
CA ILE A 107 -15.32 2.70 -4.33
C ILE A 107 -15.90 1.55 -3.52
N ILE A 108 -15.03 0.68 -3.01
CA ILE A 108 -15.42 -0.52 -2.25
C ILE A 108 -15.00 -0.46 -0.77
N ASN A 109 -14.31 0.60 -0.34
CA ASN A 109 -13.95 0.84 1.06
C ASN A 109 -14.64 2.12 1.58
N LYS A 110 -14.73 2.30 2.90
CA LYS A 110 -15.37 3.47 3.49
C LYS A 110 -14.34 4.57 3.73
N VAL A 111 -14.25 5.50 2.78
CA VAL A 111 -13.32 6.64 2.85
C VAL A 111 -13.64 7.56 4.03
N CYS A 112 -12.61 8.05 4.72
CA CYS A 112 -12.79 8.90 5.91
C CYS A 112 -12.80 10.41 5.61
N GLY A 113 -12.73 10.82 4.33
CA GLY A 113 -12.77 12.22 3.93
C GLY A 113 -14.17 12.80 4.13
N PHE A 114 -14.25 14.03 4.66
CA PHE A 114 -15.54 14.68 4.94
C PHE A 114 -16.39 14.89 3.67
N PHE A 115 -15.75 15.16 2.53
CA PHE A 115 -16.40 15.32 1.23
C PHE A 115 -16.34 14.05 0.36
N GLY A 116 -16.01 12.89 0.94
CA GLY A 116 -15.81 11.64 0.20
C GLY A 116 -14.35 11.41 -0.17
N GLU A 117 -14.11 10.88 -1.37
CA GLU A 117 -12.78 10.58 -1.89
C GLU A 117 -11.92 11.83 -2.05
N ARG A 118 -10.61 11.68 -1.82
CA ARG A 118 -9.64 12.74 -2.06
C ARG A 118 -9.03 12.56 -3.44
N TYR A 119 -8.97 13.63 -4.23
CA TYR A 119 -8.19 13.66 -5.46
C TYR A 119 -6.69 13.50 -5.17
N ILE A 120 -6.07 12.52 -5.82
CA ILE A 120 -4.64 12.19 -5.67
C ILE A 120 -3.98 12.13 -7.05
N PRO A 121 -2.67 12.40 -7.16
CA PRO A 121 -1.99 12.50 -8.46
C PRO A 121 -1.63 11.15 -9.09
N THR A 122 -1.56 10.07 -8.32
CA THR A 122 -1.09 8.75 -8.79
C THR A 122 -1.93 7.62 -8.20
N ALA A 123 -2.03 6.51 -8.92
CA ALA A 123 -2.69 5.29 -8.48
C ALA A 123 -2.05 4.05 -9.12
N PHE A 124 -2.12 2.92 -8.45
CA PHE A 124 -1.90 1.62 -9.08
C PHE A 124 -3.22 1.16 -9.70
N VAL A 125 -3.18 0.77 -10.98
CA VAL A 125 -4.36 0.35 -11.73
C VAL A 125 -4.09 -1.03 -12.33
N VAL A 126 -5.07 -1.93 -12.18
CA VAL A 126 -5.04 -3.25 -12.83
C VAL A 126 -6.07 -3.25 -13.95
N MET A 127 -5.60 -3.41 -15.17
CA MET A 127 -6.42 -3.47 -16.38
C MET A 127 -6.48 -4.90 -16.90
N PRO A 128 -7.56 -5.31 -17.60
CA PRO A 128 -7.57 -6.58 -18.32
C PRO A 128 -6.41 -6.63 -19.31
N LYS A 129 -5.90 -7.84 -19.55
CA LYS A 129 -4.94 -8.06 -20.63
C LYS A 129 -5.65 -7.77 -21.95
N GLU A 130 -5.00 -6.99 -22.81
CA GLU A 130 -5.44 -6.79 -24.20
C GLU A 130 -5.64 -8.11 -24.94
#